data_AF-A0A7C5BDK0-F1
#
_entry.id   AF-A0A7C5BDK0-F1
#
_cell.length_a   1.000
_cell.length_b   1.000
_cell.length_c   1.000
_cell.angle_alpha   90.00
_cell.angle_beta   90.00
_cell.angle_gamma   90.00
#
_symmetry.space_group_name_H-M   'P 1'
#
loop_
_entity.id
_entity.type
_entity.pdbx_description
1 polymer ?
#
loop_
_entity_poly.entity_id
_entity_poly.type
_entity_poly.pdbx_seq_one_letter_code
_entity_poly.pdbx_strand_id
1 'polypeptide(L)'
;LTFAFNEHIGYITSCPTNLGTAMRASVHIKLPNLGANMVEFKAITDKYHLQIRGIHGEHSESEGGVYDISNRRRLGITEVEAVQDMHDGVVALITKEKELQKQ
;
A
#
# COMPACT_ATOMS: atom_id res chain seq x y z
N LEU A 1 20.44 -10.03 18.59
CA LEU A 1 20.98 -8.99 17.68
C LEU A 1 20.60 -7.64 18.25
N THR A 2 21.46 -6.63 18.11
CA THR A 2 21.13 -5.24 18.46
C THR A 2 20.90 -4.48 17.17
N PHE A 3 19.70 -3.91 16.99
CA PHE A 3 19.35 -3.16 15.78
C PHE A 3 19.58 -1.66 16.00
N ALA A 4 20.00 -0.97 14.93
CA ALA A 4 20.18 0.48 14.96
C ALA A 4 18.81 1.17 15.00
N PHE A 5 18.58 1.98 16.04
CA PHE A 5 17.34 2.69 16.29
C PHE A 5 17.63 4.11 16.78
N ASN A 6 16.83 5.07 16.35
CA ASN A 6 16.86 6.45 16.79
C ASN A 6 15.43 6.92 17.14
N GLU A 7 15.27 7.66 18.23
CA GLU A 7 13.93 8.09 18.69
C GLU A 7 13.19 8.98 17.69
N HIS A 8 13.90 9.75 16.87
CA HIS A 8 13.29 10.64 15.89
C HIS A 8 12.95 9.94 14.57
N ILE A 9 13.81 9.02 14.11
CA ILE A 9 13.69 8.40 12.77
C ILE A 9 13.42 6.88 12.78
N GLY A 10 13.24 6.28 13.96
CA GLY A 10 12.95 4.86 14.14
C GLY A 10 14.12 3.94 13.75
N TYR A 11 13.80 2.78 13.18
CA TYR A 11 14.80 1.84 12.70
C TYR A 11 15.57 2.40 11.50
N ILE A 12 16.89 2.26 11.55
CA ILE A 12 17.78 2.80 10.52
C ILE A 12 17.91 1.82 9.37
N THR A 13 17.64 2.31 8.15
CA THR A 13 17.74 1.56 6.90
C THR A 13 18.69 2.26 5.93
N SER A 14 19.22 1.53 4.95
CA SER A 14 20.10 2.09 3.92
C SER A 14 19.39 3.13 3.03
N CYS A 15 18.13 2.86 2.68
CA CYS A 15 17.30 3.79 1.91
C CYS A 15 16.46 4.65 2.86
N PRO A 16 16.49 6.00 2.74
CA PRO A 16 15.69 6.89 3.58
C PRO A 16 14.17 6.63 3.51
N THR A 17 13.67 6.05 2.41
CA THR A 17 12.24 5.76 2.24
C THR A 17 11.72 4.65 3.17
N ASN A 18 12.62 3.88 3.80
CA ASN A 18 12.29 2.77 4.70
C ASN A 18 12.59 3.07 6.17
N LEU A 19 12.90 4.33 6.53
CA LEU A 19 13.04 4.73 7.94
C LEU A 19 11.75 4.54 8.73
N GLY A 20 11.85 4.43 10.05
CA GLY A 20 10.72 4.21 10.95
C GLY A 20 10.49 2.73 11.22
N THR A 21 9.34 2.21 10.81
CA THR A 21 8.96 0.79 10.97
C THR A 21 9.71 -0.15 10.02
N ALA A 22 10.30 0.38 8.94
CA ALA A 22 10.81 -0.39 7.78
C ALA A 22 9.81 -1.38 7.15
N MET A 23 8.54 -1.37 7.61
CA MET A 23 7.55 -2.38 7.25
C MET A 23 6.85 -2.03 5.95
N ARG A 24 6.92 -2.94 4.98
CA ARG A 24 6.07 -2.95 3.79
C ARG A 24 5.21 -4.20 3.80
N ALA A 25 3.98 -4.08 4.27
CA ALA A 25 2.96 -5.10 4.08
C ALA A 25 2.30 -4.87 2.72
N SER A 26 2.10 -5.93 1.93
CA SER A 26 1.49 -5.81 0.61
C SER A 26 0.62 -6.99 0.24
N VAL A 27 -0.27 -6.77 -0.73
CA VAL A 27 -1.04 -7.81 -1.42
C VAL A 27 -0.95 -7.63 -2.93
N HIS A 28 -0.92 -8.75 -3.66
CA HIS A 28 -1.25 -8.74 -5.07
C HIS A 28 -2.75 -8.97 -5.20
N ILE A 29 -3.46 -7.98 -5.77
CA ILE A 29 -4.91 -7.99 -5.86
C ILE A 29 -5.38 -7.65 -7.27
N LYS A 30 -6.37 -8.41 -7.76
CA LYS A 30 -6.99 -8.21 -9.07
C LYS A 30 -8.15 -7.21 -8.94
N LEU A 31 -7.97 -6.02 -9.51
CA LEU A 31 -8.92 -4.89 -9.49
C LEU A 31 -9.16 -4.35 -10.91
N PRO A 32 -9.61 -5.18 -11.88
CA PRO A 32 -9.72 -4.77 -13.28
C PRO A 32 -10.76 -3.68 -13.51
N ASN A 33 -11.86 -3.66 -12.74
CA ASN A 33 -12.92 -2.67 -12.92
C ASN A 33 -12.57 -1.36 -12.22
N LEU A 34 -12.11 -1.42 -10.97
CA LEU A 34 -11.64 -0.23 -10.26
C LEU A 34 -10.39 0.36 -10.92
N GLY A 35 -9.51 -0.49 -11.44
CA GLY A 35 -8.32 -0.10 -12.20
C GLY A 35 -8.62 0.68 -13.48
N ALA A 36 -9.81 0.53 -14.06
CA ALA A 36 -10.25 1.32 -15.21
C ALA A 36 -10.55 2.79 -14.85
N ASN A 37 -10.80 3.09 -13.57
CA ASN A 37 -11.01 4.44 -13.05
C ASN A 37 -9.93 4.82 -12.03
N MET A 38 -8.77 5.22 -12.54
CA MET A 38 -7.62 5.59 -11.70
C MET A 38 -7.86 6.77 -10.77
N VAL A 39 -8.82 7.65 -11.05
CA VAL A 39 -9.17 8.77 -10.15
C VAL A 39 -9.80 8.22 -8.87
N GLU A 40 -10.78 7.34 -9.00
CA GLU A 40 -11.45 6.72 -7.86
C GLU A 40 -10.53 5.75 -7.12
N PHE A 41 -9.72 4.97 -7.85
CA PHE A 41 -8.72 4.09 -7.25
C PHE A 41 -7.73 4.88 -6.38
N LYS A 42 -7.15 5.97 -6.93
CA LYS A 42 -6.24 6.83 -6.17
C LYS A 42 -6.91 7.45 -4.96
N ALA A 43 -8.16 7.90 -5.08
CA ALA A 43 -8.91 8.49 -3.96
C ALA A 43 -9.05 7.53 -2.77
N ILE A 44 -9.33 6.24 -3.03
CA ILE A 44 -9.39 5.22 -1.98
C ILE A 44 -7.99 5.00 -1.38
N THR A 45 -6.97 4.80 -2.22
CA THR A 45 -5.62 4.54 -1.72
C THR A 45 -5.03 5.72 -0.93
N ASP A 46 -5.28 6.96 -1.35
CA ASP A 46 -4.77 8.13 -0.64
C ASP A 46 -5.45 8.29 0.73
N LYS A 47 -6.76 8.01 0.81
CA LYS A 47 -7.53 8.01 2.07
C LYS A 47 -6.97 7.03 3.10
N TYR A 48 -6.58 5.83 2.66
CA TYR A 48 -6.04 4.78 3.54
C TYR A 48 -4.50 4.70 3.51
N HIS A 49 -3.85 5.74 2.99
CA HIS A 49 -2.39 5.83 2.94
C HIS A 49 -1.70 4.63 2.29
N LEU A 50 -2.23 4.16 1.18
CA LEU A 50 -1.70 3.06 0.38
C LEU A 50 -0.90 3.56 -0.83
N GLN A 51 -0.06 2.69 -1.37
CA GLN A 51 0.69 2.90 -2.61
C GLN A 51 0.30 1.82 -3.62
N ILE A 52 0.05 2.24 -4.87
CA ILE A 52 -0.22 1.37 -6.02
C ILE A 52 1.07 1.16 -6.80
N ARG A 53 1.42 -0.09 -7.12
CA ARG A 53 2.49 -0.48 -8.05
C ARG A 53 2.00 -1.55 -9.02
N GLY A 54 2.63 -1.65 -10.19
CA GLY A 54 2.45 -2.82 -11.07
C GLY A 54 3.16 -4.05 -10.51
N ILE A 55 2.85 -5.22 -11.06
CA ILE A 55 3.33 -6.52 -10.58
C ILE A 55 4.82 -6.80 -10.87
N HIS A 56 5.44 -6.05 -11.80
CA HIS A 56 6.86 -6.16 -12.12
C HIS A 56 7.72 -5.10 -11.39
N GLY A 57 7.19 -4.46 -10.34
CA GLY A 57 7.91 -3.52 -9.48
C GLY A 57 7.54 -2.05 -9.66
N GLU A 58 8.41 -1.16 -9.16
CA GLU A 58 8.16 0.28 -8.94
C GLU A 58 7.79 1.09 -10.18
N HIS A 59 8.12 0.58 -11.38
CA HIS A 59 7.92 1.28 -12.66
C HIS A 59 7.13 0.47 -13.69
N SER A 60 6.48 -0.62 -13.26
CA SER A 60 5.76 -1.49 -14.18
C SER A 60 4.30 -1.11 -14.33
N GLU A 61 3.76 -1.26 -15.54
CA GLU A 61 2.32 -1.22 -15.76
C GLU A 61 1.65 -2.47 -15.18
N SER A 62 0.42 -2.32 -14.74
CA SER A 62 -0.39 -3.43 -14.24
C SER A 62 -0.85 -4.32 -15.39
N GLU A 63 -0.28 -5.50 -15.52
CA GLU A 63 -0.79 -6.51 -16.44
C GLU A 63 -2.04 -7.19 -15.87
N GLY A 64 -3.09 -7.35 -16.70
CA GLY A 64 -4.29 -8.11 -16.35
C GLY A 64 -5.15 -7.52 -15.21
N GLY A 65 -4.97 -6.22 -14.90
CA GLY A 65 -5.66 -5.56 -13.79
C GLY A 65 -5.22 -6.05 -12.41
N VAL A 66 -3.99 -6.57 -12.29
CA VAL A 66 -3.39 -6.98 -11.01
C VAL A 66 -2.43 -5.89 -10.53
N TYR A 67 -2.52 -5.55 -9.25
CA TYR A 67 -1.75 -4.48 -8.63
C TYR A 67 -1.08 -4.98 -7.34
N ASP A 68 0.12 -4.48 -7.08
CA ASP A 68 0.78 -4.56 -5.78
C ASP A 68 0.36 -3.35 -4.95
N ILE A 69 -0.42 -3.61 -3.90
CA ILE A 69 -0.92 -2.60 -2.97
C ILE A 69 -0.21 -2.76 -1.65
N SER A 70 0.41 -1.69 -1.17
CA SER A 70 1.14 -1.68 0.10
C SER A 70 0.86 -0.43 0.93
N ASN A 71 1.12 -0.46 2.24
CA ASN A 71 1.11 0.76 3.04
C ASN A 71 2.11 1.75 2.42
N ARG A 72 1.81 3.05 2.43
CA ARG A 72 2.72 4.13 2.01
C ARG A 72 3.53 4.67 3.19
N ARG A 73 2.94 4.71 4.38
CA ARG A 73 3.58 5.24 5.59
C ARG A 73 4.57 4.23 6.17
N ARG A 74 5.72 4.73 6.63
CA ARG A 74 6.81 3.96 7.25
C ARG A 74 7.30 4.63 8.52
N LEU A 75 7.47 5.95 8.46
CA LEU A 75 7.97 6.81 9.52
C LEU A 75 6.83 7.55 10.23
N GLY A 76 6.97 7.73 11.55
CA GLY A 76 6.01 8.47 12.38
C GLY A 76 4.74 7.70 12.73
N ILE A 77 4.72 6.38 12.50
CA ILE A 77 3.65 5.46 12.88
C ILE A 77 4.24 4.17 13.43
N THR A 78 3.43 3.39 14.11
CA THR A 78 3.74 2.02 14.55
C THR A 78 3.49 1.01 13.42
N GLU A 79 4.07 -0.17 13.56
CA GLU A 79 3.83 -1.33 12.70
C GLU A 79 2.36 -1.74 12.69
N VAL A 80 1.68 -1.61 13.85
CA VAL A 80 0.26 -1.93 13.99
C VAL A 80 -0.61 -0.96 13.19
N GLU A 81 -0.32 0.34 13.26
CA GLU A 81 -1.02 1.34 12.43
C GLU A 81 -0.75 1.12 10.94
N ALA A 82 0.49 0.76 10.58
CA ALA A 82 0.87 0.47 9.21
C ALA A 82 0.08 -0.71 8.61
N VAL A 83 -0.12 -1.79 9.37
CA VAL A 83 -0.91 -2.94 8.92
C VAL A 83 -2.42 -2.66 8.98
N GLN A 84 -2.87 -1.80 9.89
CA GLN A 84 -4.27 -1.36 9.97
C GLN A 84 -4.67 -0.54 8.73
N ASP A 85 -3.83 0.41 8.31
CA ASP A 85 -3.98 1.14 7.03
C ASP A 85 -4.15 0.16 5.86
N MET A 86 -3.30 -0.87 5.81
CA MET A 86 -3.33 -1.92 4.80
C MET A 86 -4.64 -2.69 4.81
N HIS A 87 -5.05 -3.18 5.98
CA HIS A 87 -6.28 -3.94 6.12
C HIS A 87 -7.49 -3.14 5.65
N ASP A 88 -7.68 -1.92 6.18
CA ASP A 88 -8.86 -1.13 5.93
C ASP A 88 -8.91 -0.65 4.47
N GLY A 89 -7.77 -0.26 3.92
CA GLY A 89 -7.67 0.13 2.52
C GLY A 89 -7.90 -1.05 1.56
N VAL A 90 -7.35 -2.24 1.83
CA VAL A 90 -7.60 -3.42 0.99
C VAL A 90 -9.07 -3.84 1.04
N VAL A 91 -9.70 -3.81 2.21
CA VAL A 91 -11.15 -4.09 2.35
C VAL A 91 -11.98 -3.10 1.54
N ALA A 92 -11.65 -1.81 1.58
CA ALA A 92 -12.33 -0.79 0.79
C ALA A 92 -12.16 -1.01 -0.72
N LEU A 93 -10.95 -1.35 -1.18
CA LEU A 93 -10.69 -1.67 -2.59
C LEU A 93 -11.48 -2.89 -3.07
N ILE A 94 -11.49 -3.98 -2.28
CA ILE A 94 -12.26 -5.20 -2.60
C ILE A 94 -13.75 -4.89 -2.66
N THR A 95 -14.26 -4.10 -1.71
CA THR A 95 -15.68 -3.73 -1.66
C THR A 95 -16.06 -2.97 -2.92
N LYS A 96 -15.26 -1.98 -3.30
CA LYS A 96 -15.53 -1.17 -4.48
C LYS A 96 -15.45 -1.96 -5.78
N GLU A 97 -14.44 -2.82 -5.93
CA GLU A 97 -14.33 -3.70 -7.09
C GLU A 97 -15.56 -4.60 -7.24
N LYS A 98 -16.08 -5.17 -6.13
CA LYS A 98 -17.30 -5.98 -6.13
C LYS A 98 -18.56 -5.19 -6.47
N GLU A 99 -18.63 -3.91 -6.13
CA GLU A 99 -19.74 -3.03 -6.52
C GLU A 99 -19.75 -2.78 -8.03
N LEU A 100 -18.56 -2.55 -8.61
CA LEU A 100 -18.40 -2.31 -10.05
C LEU A 100 -18.67 -3.57 -10.88
N GLN A 101 -18.41 -4.77 -10.34
CA GLN A 101 -18.72 -6.05 -11.02
C GLN A 101 -20.22 -6.35 -11.14
N LYS A 102 -21.05 -5.74 -10.29
CA LYS A 102 -22.51 -5.97 -10.28
C LYS A 102 -23.27 -5.04 -11.24
N GLN A 103 -22.58 -4.12 -11.89
CA GLN A 103 -23.13 -3.22 -12.92
C GLN A 103 -23.04 -3.88 -14.29
#